data_AF-A0A1Z4NC77-F1
#
_entry.id   AF-A0A1Z4NC77-F1
#
_cell.length_a   1.000
_cell.length_b   1.000
_cell.length_c   1.000
_cell.angle_alpha   90.00
_cell.angle_beta   90.00
_cell.angle_gamma   90.00
#
_symmetry.space_group_name_H-M   'P 1'
#
loop_
_entity.id
_entity.type
_entity.pdbx_description
1 polymer ?
#
loop_
_entity_poly.entity_id
_entity_poly.type
_entity_poly.pdbx_seq_one_letter_code
_entity_poly.pdbx_strand_id
1 'polypeptide(L)'
;MTKPIGYYCALTPGDGTYLDWLQDTYGSCLEGINRIEKLHFLKAITENLIATEIATQGQYLLEESAQTIQKLQEDLYQYTPIGDHLGLAEAIINQLKTQQ
;
A
#
# COMPACT_ATOMS: atom_id res chain seq x y z
N MET A 1 18.05 14.83 -0.85
CA MET A 1 18.06 14.05 0.39
C MET A 1 16.95 13.03 0.29
N THR A 2 17.27 11.73 0.41
CA THR A 2 16.26 10.68 0.53
C THR A 2 15.64 10.76 1.92
N LYS A 3 14.30 10.65 2.01
CA LYS A 3 13.61 10.68 3.31
C LYS A 3 13.67 9.27 3.91
N PRO A 4 13.87 9.13 5.24
CA PRO A 4 13.83 7.83 5.89
C PRO A 4 12.45 7.19 5.74
N ILE A 5 12.36 5.86 5.79
CA ILE A 5 11.09 5.12 5.61
C ILE A 5 10.03 5.61 6.61
N GLY A 6 10.44 5.85 7.86
CA GLY A 6 9.56 6.36 8.91
C GLY A 6 8.87 7.69 8.57
N TYR A 7 9.45 8.52 7.69
CA TYR A 7 8.79 9.77 7.24
C TYR A 7 7.43 9.50 6.58
N TYR A 8 7.28 8.34 5.93
CA TYR A 8 6.06 7.97 5.22
C TYR A 8 5.09 7.16 6.09
N CYS A 9 5.43 6.86 7.33
CA CYS A 9 4.67 6.00 8.24
C CYS A 9 4.07 6.80 9.39
N ALA A 10 3.14 6.18 10.13
CA ALA A 10 2.55 6.78 11.32
C ALA A 10 3.50 6.83 12.53
N LEU A 11 4.59 6.05 12.49
CA LEU A 11 5.62 5.97 13.54
C LEU A 11 6.81 6.85 13.20
N THR A 12 7.47 7.39 14.23
CA THR A 12 8.58 8.33 14.06
C THR A 12 9.84 7.56 13.62
N PRO A 13 10.67 8.10 12.70
CA PRO A 13 11.97 7.51 12.40
C PRO A 13 12.85 7.37 13.65
N GLY A 14 13.48 6.20 13.86
CA GLY A 14 14.39 5.97 14.98
C GLY A 14 13.76 5.45 16.26
N ASP A 15 12.50 5.00 16.21
CA ASP A 15 11.78 4.44 17.38
C ASP A 15 12.19 2.99 17.75
N GLY A 16 13.21 2.42 17.09
CA GLY A 16 13.71 1.06 17.30
C GLY A 16 12.79 -0.03 16.75
N THR A 17 11.94 0.31 15.78
CA THR A 17 10.84 -0.55 15.30
C THR A 17 11.26 -1.40 14.09
N TYR A 18 10.35 -2.24 13.59
CA TYR A 18 10.52 -2.96 12.32
C TYR A 18 10.91 -2.03 11.16
N LEU A 19 10.49 -0.75 11.18
CA LEU A 19 10.84 0.22 10.15
C LEU A 19 12.34 0.57 10.16
N ASP A 20 12.97 0.60 11.34
CA ASP A 20 14.40 0.87 11.45
C ASP A 20 15.20 -0.34 10.96
N TRP A 21 14.82 -1.56 11.35
CA TRP A 21 15.41 -2.78 10.80
C TRP A 21 15.27 -2.88 9.27
N LEU A 22 14.09 -2.52 8.74
CA LEU A 22 13.82 -2.55 7.31
C LEU A 22 14.70 -1.54 6.56
N GLN A 23 14.88 -0.35 7.11
CA GLN A 23 15.77 0.68 6.56
C GLN A 23 17.24 0.28 6.65
N ASP A 24 17.69 -0.30 7.76
CA ASP A 24 19.07 -0.75 7.95
C ASP A 24 19.42 -1.92 7.01
N THR A 25 18.45 -2.79 6.75
CA THR A 25 18.64 -4.00 5.92
C THR A 25 18.55 -3.71 4.43
N TYR A 26 17.59 -2.89 4.00
CA TYR A 26 17.27 -2.68 2.58
C TYR A 26 17.43 -1.24 2.10
N GLY A 27 17.85 -0.32 2.98
CA GLY A 27 18.06 1.08 2.67
C GLY A 27 16.79 1.93 2.71
N SER A 28 16.98 3.25 2.77
CA SER A 28 15.91 4.24 2.96
C SER A 28 14.88 4.30 1.83
N CYS A 29 15.24 3.84 0.63
CA CYS A 29 14.37 3.74 -0.53
C CYS A 29 14.06 2.28 -0.89
N LEU A 30 14.35 1.34 0.02
CA LEU A 30 14.31 -0.09 -0.23
C LEU A 30 15.18 -0.49 -1.44
N GLU A 31 16.30 0.19 -1.67
CA GLU A 31 17.23 -0.07 -2.77
C GLU A 31 17.87 -1.47 -2.73
N GLY A 32 17.88 -2.10 -1.55
CA GLY A 32 18.34 -3.48 -1.36
C GLY A 32 17.38 -4.55 -1.88
N ILE A 33 16.17 -4.19 -2.33
CA ILE A 33 15.24 -5.09 -3.00
C ILE A 33 14.94 -4.64 -4.43
N ASN A 34 14.74 -5.59 -5.32
CA ASN A 34 14.44 -5.37 -6.74
C ASN A 34 12.95 -5.00 -6.97
N ARG A 35 12.61 -4.65 -8.21
CA ARG A 35 11.26 -4.19 -8.56
C ARG A 35 10.17 -5.22 -8.26
N ILE A 36 10.41 -6.50 -8.52
CA ILE A 36 9.43 -7.56 -8.30
C ILE A 36 9.19 -7.75 -6.80
N GLU A 37 10.26 -7.74 -6.00
CA GLU A 37 10.18 -7.82 -4.54
C GLU A 37 9.40 -6.62 -3.95
N LYS A 38 9.62 -5.40 -4.46
CA LYS A 38 8.83 -4.21 -4.06
C LYS A 38 7.35 -4.37 -4.36
N LEU A 39 7.00 -4.92 -5.53
CA LEU A 39 5.61 -5.14 -5.91
C LEU A 39 4.95 -6.23 -5.03
N HIS A 40 5.67 -7.31 -4.71
CA HIS A 40 5.18 -8.32 -3.77
C HIS A 40 5.00 -7.77 -2.36
N PHE A 41 5.93 -6.92 -1.91
CA PHE A 41 5.83 -6.28 -0.60
C PHE A 41 4.62 -5.32 -0.55
N LEU A 42 4.41 -4.52 -1.60
CA LEU A 42 3.22 -3.68 -1.73
C LEU A 42 1.92 -4.50 -1.71
N LYS A 43 1.87 -5.65 -2.43
CA LYS A 43 0.71 -6.55 -2.40
C LYS A 43 0.40 -7.01 -0.98
N ALA A 44 1.41 -7.47 -0.23
CA ALA A 44 1.23 -7.93 1.15
C ALA A 44 0.76 -6.82 2.10
N ILE A 45 1.23 -5.58 1.91
CA ILE A 45 0.75 -4.42 2.66
C ILE A 45 -0.73 -4.17 2.36
N THR A 46 -1.12 -4.15 1.08
CA THR A 46 -2.52 -3.92 0.68
C THR A 46 -3.44 -5.03 1.18
N GLU A 47 -3.02 -6.30 1.14
CA GLU A 47 -3.79 -7.43 1.68
C GLU A 47 -4.06 -7.27 3.19
N ASN A 48 -3.06 -6.85 3.97
CA ASN A 48 -3.22 -6.58 5.40
C ASN A 48 -4.14 -5.39 5.69
N LEU A 49 -4.06 -4.32 4.88
CA LEU A 49 -4.96 -3.17 5.00
C LEU A 49 -6.42 -3.58 4.76
N ILE A 50 -6.68 -4.34 3.69
CA ILE A 50 -8.01 -4.88 3.39
C ILE A 50 -8.52 -5.75 4.54
N ALA A 51 -7.71 -6.69 5.04
CA ALA A 51 -8.09 -7.56 6.15
C ALA A 51 -8.44 -6.77 7.42
N THR A 52 -7.70 -5.69 7.70
CA THR A 52 -7.94 -4.82 8.86
C THR A 52 -9.25 -4.04 8.71
N GLU A 53 -9.53 -3.52 7.52
CA GLU A 53 -10.77 -2.78 7.24
C GLU A 53 -12.00 -3.69 7.42
N ILE A 54 -11.92 -4.91 6.88
CA ILE A 54 -12.97 -5.93 7.02
C ILE A 54 -13.19 -6.28 8.49
N ALA A 55 -12.12 -6.47 9.25
CA ALA A 55 -12.21 -6.78 10.68
C ALA A 55 -12.85 -5.62 11.48
N THR A 56 -12.64 -4.38 11.05
CA THR A 56 -13.13 -3.17 11.74
C THR A 56 -14.58 -2.86 11.40
N GLN A 57 -14.94 -2.90 10.11
CA GLN A 57 -16.26 -2.49 9.65
C GLN A 57 -17.24 -3.68 9.47
N GLY A 58 -16.75 -4.92 9.49
CA GLY A 58 -17.54 -6.13 9.36
C GLY A 58 -17.64 -6.67 7.92
N GLN A 59 -17.76 -8.00 7.79
CA GLN A 59 -17.74 -8.72 6.51
C GLN A 59 -18.84 -8.29 5.53
N TYR A 60 -19.97 -7.77 6.03
CA TYR A 60 -21.13 -7.41 5.20
C TYR A 60 -20.82 -6.30 4.18
N LEU A 61 -19.87 -5.41 4.48
CA LEU A 61 -19.49 -4.34 3.55
C LEU A 61 -18.70 -4.84 2.34
N LEU A 62 -18.00 -5.97 2.46
CA LEU A 62 -17.40 -6.63 1.30
C LEU A 62 -18.48 -7.16 0.37
N GLU A 63 -19.55 -7.73 0.92
CA GLU A 63 -20.66 -8.28 0.12
C GLU A 63 -21.39 -7.16 -0.61
N GLU A 64 -21.66 -6.04 0.08
CA GLU A 64 -22.27 -4.84 -0.52
C GLU A 64 -21.37 -4.19 -1.58
N SER A 65 -20.05 -4.22 -1.37
CA SER A 65 -19.08 -3.59 -2.28
C SER A 65 -18.55 -4.54 -3.36
N ALA A 66 -18.87 -5.84 -3.31
CA ALA A 66 -18.24 -6.87 -4.15
C ALA A 66 -18.37 -6.56 -5.65
N GLN A 67 -19.57 -6.13 -6.07
CA GLN A 67 -19.83 -5.77 -7.48
C GLN A 67 -18.99 -4.56 -7.91
N THR A 68 -18.90 -3.53 -7.06
CA THR A 68 -18.10 -2.33 -7.31
C THR A 68 -16.62 -2.67 -7.38
N ILE A 69 -16.11 -3.49 -6.45
CA ILE A 69 -14.72 -3.94 -6.42
C ILE A 69 -14.39 -4.71 -7.69
N GLN A 70 -15.22 -5.69 -8.07
CA GLN A 70 -15.03 -6.47 -9.28
C GLN A 70 -14.99 -5.55 -10.51
N LYS A 71 -15.96 -4.64 -10.63
CA LYS A 71 -16.05 -3.75 -11.78
C LYS A 71 -14.83 -2.82 -11.88
N LEU A 72 -14.38 -2.25 -10.77
CA LEU A 72 -13.18 -1.41 -10.73
C LEU A 72 -11.92 -2.18 -11.14
N GLN A 73 -11.77 -3.43 -10.71
CA GLN A 73 -10.63 -4.27 -11.09
C GLN A 73 -10.66 -4.61 -12.59
N GLU A 74 -11.81 -5.00 -13.13
CA GLU A 74 -11.99 -5.28 -14.55
C GLU A 74 -11.65 -4.03 -15.39
N ASP A 75 -12.18 -2.87 -15.01
CA ASP A 75 -11.96 -1.62 -15.73
C ASP A 75 -10.50 -1.14 -15.63
N LEU A 76 -9.85 -1.34 -14.49
CA LEU A 76 -8.42 -1.06 -14.33
C LEU A 76 -7.59 -1.88 -15.32
N TYR A 77 -7.85 -3.19 -15.42
CA TYR A 77 -7.12 -4.06 -16.34
C TYR A 77 -7.44 -3.80 -17.81
N GLN A 78 -8.67 -3.40 -18.12
CA GLN A 78 -9.10 -3.19 -19.49
C GLN A 78 -8.68 -1.82 -20.04
N TYR A 79 -8.79 -0.77 -19.24
CA TYR A 79 -8.73 0.61 -19.73
C TYR A 79 -7.55 1.42 -19.22
N THR A 80 -6.80 0.93 -18.23
CA THR A 80 -5.67 1.68 -17.65
C THR A 80 -4.33 1.12 -18.14
N PRO A 81 -3.54 1.90 -18.89
CA PRO A 81 -2.19 1.50 -19.27
C PRO A 81 -1.32 1.17 -18.05
N ILE A 82 -0.49 0.13 -18.14
CA ILE A 82 0.37 -0.31 -17.02
C ILE A 82 1.30 0.79 -16.48
N GLY A 83 1.63 1.80 -17.30
CA GLY A 83 2.41 2.97 -16.91
C GLY A 83 1.74 3.85 -15.85
N ASP A 84 0.40 3.87 -15.81
CA ASP A 84 -0.37 4.74 -14.92
C ASP A 84 -0.67 4.08 -13.57
N HIS A 85 -0.48 2.76 -13.44
CA HIS A 85 -0.88 1.99 -12.26
C HIS A 85 -0.17 2.46 -10.99
N LEU A 86 1.12 2.82 -11.08
CA LEU A 86 1.86 3.34 -9.91
C LEU A 86 1.40 4.75 -9.50
N GLY A 87 1.03 5.60 -10.47
CA GLY A 87 0.48 6.93 -10.18
C GLY A 87 -0.91 6.84 -9.52
N LEU A 88 -1.76 5.92 -9.99
CA LEU A 88 -3.03 5.62 -9.35
C LEU A 88 -2.85 5.07 -7.93
N ALA A 89 -1.91 4.15 -7.72
CA ALA A 89 -1.60 3.63 -6.40
C ALA A 89 -1.14 4.76 -5.45
N GLU A 90 -0.28 5.67 -5.90
CA GLU A 90 0.14 6.84 -5.12
C GLU A 90 -1.05 7.74 -4.75
N ALA A 91 -1.95 8.03 -5.70
CA ALA A 91 -3.14 8.82 -5.45
C ALA A 91 -4.05 8.20 -4.39
N ILE A 92 -4.32 6.89 -4.50
CA ILE A 92 -5.16 6.14 -3.54
C ILE A 92 -4.50 6.12 -2.15
N ILE A 93 -3.20 5.81 -2.06
CA ILE A 93 -2.47 5.80 -0.77
C ILE A 93 -2.56 7.16 -0.09
N ASN A 94 -2.38 8.25 -0.83
CA ASN A 94 -2.47 9.60 -0.28
C ASN A 94 -3.89 9.92 0.21
N GLN A 95 -4.93 9.53 -0.53
CA GLN A 95 -6.32 9.70 -0.09
C GLN A 95 -6.60 8.91 1.20
N LEU A 96 -6.24 7.62 1.24
CA LEU A 96 -6.43 6.76 2.41
C LEU A 96 -5.73 7.29 3.66
N LYS A 97 -4.55 7.93 3.52
CA LYS A 97 -3.84 8.56 4.65
C LYS A 97 -4.57 9.77 5.24
N THR A 98 -5.40 10.45 4.45
CA THR A 98 -6.09 11.69 4.84
C THR A 98 -7.57 11.51 5.13
N GLN A 99 -8.16 10.42 4.66
CA GLN A 99 -9.55 10.08 4.87
C GLN A 99 -9.74 9.59 6.30
N GLN A 100 -10.62 10.26 7.07
CA GLN A 100 -10.99 9.90 8.44
C GLN A 100 -12.18 8.93 8.45
#